data_AF-A0A0F9GIA1-F1
#
_entry.id   AF-A0A0F9GIA1-F1
#
_cell.length_a   1.000
_cell.length_b   1.000
_cell.length_c   1.000
_cell.angle_alpha   90.00
_cell.angle_beta   90.00
_cell.angle_gamma   90.00
#
_symmetry.space_group_name_H-M   'P 1'
#
loop_
_entity.id
_entity.type
_entity.pdbx_description
1 polymer ?
#
loop_
_entity_poly.entity_id
_entity_poly.type
_entity_poly.pdbx_seq_one_letter_code
_entity_poly.pdbx_strand_id
1 'polypeptide(L)'
;MTKVFHHGGKFGDMIFALYTMKALGGGQLVVSDYHGVNWNLEIAETMRGFLLAQPYIEGVHFLPHLMATCGCVKVDYDLQHAEDDKNPEDFPEWHGGSWPGNCNIRKRYAVHFGVEYDPEATWLTAPRTKEVDVAVHMPQRRSVRSRADWMKILDGLRGLRVAILGEEGLGVDSLLETADYINSAKVFLGVVSSCNALAEGLGKRRLVEQADGCDNVNARGKMGLSINGLSNQEVVEMVEACCAI
;
A
#
# COMPACT_ATOMS: atom_id res chain seq x y z
N MET A 1 -15.24 4.81 -24.99
CA MET A 1 -14.84 3.41 -24.76
C MET A 1 -14.20 3.38 -23.38
N THR A 2 -14.52 2.39 -22.56
CA THR A 2 -13.87 2.19 -21.27
C THR A 2 -12.41 1.80 -21.50
N LYS A 3 -11.48 2.40 -20.74
CA LYS A 3 -10.06 2.09 -20.76
C LYS A 3 -9.80 0.75 -20.05
N VAL A 4 -8.85 -0.03 -20.56
CA VAL A 4 -8.44 -1.30 -19.95
C VAL A 4 -7.01 -1.16 -19.41
N PHE A 5 -6.87 -1.39 -18.11
CA PHE A 5 -5.60 -1.40 -17.40
C PHE A 5 -5.18 -2.84 -17.11
N HIS A 6 -3.89 -3.14 -17.16
CA HIS A 6 -3.32 -4.42 -16.75
C HIS A 6 -2.27 -4.21 -15.66
N HIS A 7 -2.16 -5.16 -14.72
CA HIS A 7 -1.06 -5.21 -13.75
C HIS A 7 -0.73 -6.66 -13.37
N GLY A 8 0.56 -7.00 -13.31
CA GLY A 8 1.06 -8.37 -13.14
C GLY A 8 1.04 -8.90 -11.70
N GLY A 9 1.02 -8.02 -10.70
CA GLY A 9 0.40 -8.27 -9.40
C GLY A 9 1.33 -8.63 -8.23
N LYS A 10 1.40 -7.72 -7.25
CA LYS A 10 1.60 -7.99 -5.82
C LYS A 10 0.78 -6.95 -5.08
N PHE A 11 0.28 -7.25 -3.87
CA PHE A 11 -0.61 -6.34 -3.13
C PHE A 11 -0.09 -4.89 -3.06
N GLY A 12 1.16 -4.70 -2.63
CA GLY A 12 1.74 -3.36 -2.48
C GLY A 12 1.88 -2.61 -3.81
N ASP A 13 2.44 -3.26 -4.82
CA ASP A 13 2.67 -2.66 -6.14
C ASP A 13 1.34 -2.31 -6.82
N MET A 14 0.36 -3.22 -6.75
CA MET A 14 -1.00 -2.98 -7.23
C MET A 14 -1.63 -1.76 -6.53
N ILE A 15 -1.57 -1.69 -5.20
CA ILE A 15 -2.12 -0.56 -4.43
C ILE A 15 -1.51 0.78 -4.88
N PHE A 16 -0.21 0.82 -5.16
CA PHE A 16 0.44 2.04 -5.65
C PHE A 16 0.11 2.34 -7.13
N ALA A 17 0.00 1.33 -7.98
CA ALA A 17 -0.39 1.49 -9.38
C ALA A 17 -1.80 2.08 -9.56
N LEU A 18 -2.68 1.83 -8.59
CA LEU A 18 -4.02 2.41 -8.55
C LEU A 18 -4.03 3.95 -8.52
N TYR A 19 -2.97 4.59 -8.01
CA TYR A 19 -2.80 6.05 -8.09
C TYR A 19 -2.81 6.52 -9.54
N THR A 20 -1.97 5.90 -10.37
CA THR A 20 -1.85 6.20 -11.80
C THR A 20 -3.13 5.87 -12.54
N MET A 21 -3.77 4.73 -12.24
CA MET A 21 -5.06 4.38 -12.85
C MET A 21 -6.13 5.45 -12.58
N LYS A 22 -6.22 5.96 -11.34
CA LYS A 22 -7.14 7.04 -10.97
C LYS A 22 -6.85 8.31 -11.77
N ALA A 23 -5.58 8.73 -11.84
CA ALA A 23 -5.17 9.93 -12.57
C ALA A 23 -5.41 9.83 -14.09
N LEU A 24 -5.31 8.63 -14.65
CA LEU A 24 -5.63 8.34 -16.06
C LEU A 24 -7.13 8.21 -16.31
N GLY A 25 -7.99 8.42 -15.31
CA GLY A 25 -9.44 8.50 -15.45
C GLY A 25 -10.20 7.20 -15.18
N GLY A 26 -9.54 6.14 -14.70
CA GLY A 26 -10.21 4.89 -14.35
C GLY A 26 -10.69 4.04 -15.53
N GLY A 27 -11.27 2.87 -15.22
CA GLY A 27 -11.76 1.91 -16.22
C GLY A 27 -11.81 0.45 -15.72
N GLN A 28 -11.65 -0.49 -16.64
CA GLN A 28 -11.54 -1.93 -16.33
C GLN A 28 -10.12 -2.28 -15.89
N LEU A 29 -9.97 -3.11 -14.85
CA LEU A 29 -8.68 -3.62 -14.39
C LEU A 29 -8.55 -5.11 -14.67
N VAL A 30 -7.46 -5.50 -15.34
CA VAL A 30 -7.04 -6.89 -15.53
C VAL A 30 -5.87 -7.15 -14.58
N VAL A 31 -6.02 -8.16 -13.73
CA VAL A 31 -4.97 -8.63 -12.83
C VAL A 31 -4.50 -10.00 -13.29
N SER A 32 -3.18 -10.18 -13.43
CA SER A 32 -2.60 -11.47 -13.81
C SER A 32 -1.72 -12.09 -12.71
N ASP A 33 -1.22 -13.28 -12.97
CA ASP A 33 -0.34 -14.06 -12.09
C ASP A 33 1.16 -13.91 -12.43
N TYR A 34 1.57 -12.76 -12.99
CA TYR A 34 2.90 -12.56 -13.59
C TYR A 34 4.06 -12.88 -12.63
N HIS A 35 3.95 -12.52 -11.34
CA HIS A 35 5.08 -12.65 -10.41
C HIS A 35 5.35 -14.08 -9.91
N GLY A 36 4.42 -15.04 -10.11
CA GLY A 36 4.56 -16.49 -9.92
C GLY A 36 4.93 -17.05 -8.53
N VAL A 37 5.86 -16.43 -7.80
CA VAL A 37 6.34 -16.91 -6.49
C VAL A 37 5.48 -16.31 -5.38
N ASN A 38 4.75 -17.17 -4.68
CA ASN A 38 3.78 -16.78 -3.64
C ASN A 38 2.69 -15.80 -4.14
N TRP A 39 2.43 -15.83 -5.45
CA TRP A 39 1.40 -15.05 -6.10
C TRP A 39 0.73 -15.91 -7.16
N ASN A 40 -0.60 -16.00 -7.10
CA ASN A 40 -1.43 -16.69 -8.06
C ASN A 40 -2.79 -15.99 -8.16
N LEU A 41 -3.64 -16.43 -9.09
CA LEU A 41 -4.96 -15.81 -9.29
C LEU A 41 -5.89 -15.97 -8.08
N GLU A 42 -5.81 -17.08 -7.34
CA GLU A 42 -6.62 -17.28 -6.13
C GLU A 42 -6.29 -16.21 -5.06
N ILE A 43 -5.01 -15.94 -4.84
CA ILE A 43 -4.54 -14.86 -3.95
C ILE A 43 -4.99 -13.50 -4.50
N ALA A 44 -4.83 -13.26 -5.80
CA ALA A 44 -5.24 -11.99 -6.42
C ALA A 44 -6.75 -11.75 -6.25
N GLU A 45 -7.58 -12.78 -6.39
CA GLU A 45 -9.04 -12.69 -6.28
C GLU A 45 -9.50 -12.26 -4.88
N THR A 46 -8.72 -12.51 -3.84
CA THR A 46 -9.00 -11.99 -2.47
C THR A 46 -9.02 -10.45 -2.42
N MET A 47 -8.44 -9.77 -3.42
CA MET A 47 -8.48 -8.31 -3.54
C MET A 47 -9.76 -7.80 -4.22
N ARG A 48 -10.58 -8.66 -4.82
CA ARG A 48 -11.68 -8.25 -5.70
C ARG A 48 -12.61 -7.25 -5.01
N GLY A 49 -13.03 -7.52 -3.78
CA GLY A 49 -13.88 -6.62 -3.01
C GLY A 49 -13.25 -5.24 -2.80
N PHE A 50 -11.96 -5.20 -2.47
CA PHE A 50 -11.21 -3.95 -2.30
C PHE A 50 -11.07 -3.16 -3.60
N LEU A 51 -10.75 -3.84 -4.71
CA LEU A 51 -10.58 -3.20 -6.02
C LEU A 51 -11.92 -2.63 -6.52
N LEU A 52 -13.02 -3.38 -6.38
CA LEU A 52 -14.35 -2.90 -6.78
C LEU A 52 -14.89 -1.79 -5.86
N ALA A 53 -14.33 -1.60 -4.67
CA ALA A 53 -14.69 -0.48 -3.79
C ALA A 53 -14.12 0.87 -4.28
N GLN A 54 -13.21 0.87 -5.26
CA GLN A 54 -12.63 2.10 -5.78
C GLN A 54 -13.57 2.74 -6.81
N PRO A 55 -13.97 4.02 -6.66
CA PRO A 55 -15.00 4.64 -7.51
C PRO A 55 -14.59 4.82 -8.99
N TYR A 56 -13.30 4.66 -9.31
CA TYR A 56 -12.76 4.76 -10.67
C TYR A 56 -12.48 3.37 -11.29
N ILE A 57 -12.84 2.27 -10.62
CA ILE A 57 -12.74 0.91 -11.16
C ILE A 57 -14.14 0.46 -11.56
N GLU A 58 -14.35 0.28 -12.87
CA GLU A 58 -15.63 -0.15 -13.44
C GLU A 58 -15.82 -1.67 -13.38
N GLY A 59 -14.72 -2.42 -13.30
CA GLY A 59 -14.73 -3.88 -13.23
C GLY A 59 -13.33 -4.46 -13.10
N VAL A 60 -13.26 -5.72 -12.63
CA VAL A 60 -12.00 -6.42 -12.37
C VAL A 60 -12.06 -7.83 -12.94
N HIS A 61 -11.08 -8.15 -13.79
CA HIS A 61 -10.89 -9.45 -14.41
C HIS A 61 -9.57 -10.07 -13.93
N PHE A 62 -9.60 -11.36 -13.64
CA PHE A 62 -8.42 -12.12 -13.22
C PHE A 62 -8.14 -13.16 -14.29
N LEU A 63 -6.97 -13.10 -14.91
CA LEU A 63 -6.63 -13.92 -16.07
C LEU A 63 -5.16 -14.36 -15.97
N PRO A 64 -4.79 -15.55 -16.47
CA PRO A 64 -3.39 -15.94 -16.56
C PRO A 64 -2.59 -14.90 -17.36
N HIS A 65 -1.33 -14.67 -16.98
CA HIS A 65 -0.48 -13.65 -17.60
C HIS A 65 -0.36 -13.82 -19.12
N LEU A 66 -0.28 -15.06 -19.59
CA LEU A 66 -0.25 -15.36 -21.03
C LEU A 66 -1.51 -14.86 -21.74
N MET A 67 -2.68 -14.95 -21.09
CA MET A 67 -3.95 -14.46 -21.64
C MET A 67 -4.02 -12.94 -21.66
N ALA A 68 -3.44 -12.28 -20.64
CA ALA A 68 -3.37 -10.83 -20.58
C ALA A 68 -2.46 -10.23 -21.66
N THR A 69 -1.42 -10.97 -22.09
CA THR A 69 -0.40 -10.48 -23.04
C THR A 69 -0.50 -11.04 -24.47
N CYS A 70 -1.29 -12.10 -24.72
CA CYS A 70 -1.46 -12.70 -26.06
C CYS A 70 -2.28 -11.86 -27.06
N GLY A 71 -2.64 -10.62 -26.74
CA GLY A 71 -3.58 -9.81 -27.52
C GLY A 71 -5.04 -10.27 -27.41
N CYS A 72 -5.31 -11.24 -26.52
CA CYS A 72 -6.63 -11.77 -26.24
C CYS A 72 -7.51 -10.74 -25.48
N VAL A 73 -6.87 -9.81 -24.78
CA VAL A 73 -7.49 -8.60 -24.20
C VAL A 73 -6.76 -7.39 -24.78
N LYS A 74 -7.50 -6.41 -25.30
CA LYS A 74 -6.92 -5.13 -25.70
C LYS A 74 -6.65 -4.30 -24.43
N VAL A 75 -5.39 -4.25 -24.01
CA VAL A 75 -4.92 -3.42 -22.90
C VAL A 75 -4.55 -2.04 -23.43
N ASP A 76 -5.12 -0.98 -22.85
CA ASP A 76 -4.75 0.41 -23.18
C ASP A 76 -3.54 0.88 -22.35
N TYR A 77 -3.45 0.42 -21.10
CA TYR A 77 -2.34 0.74 -20.17
C TYR A 77 -1.86 -0.51 -19.45
N ASP A 78 -0.66 -0.98 -19.79
CA ASP A 78 -0.01 -2.06 -19.04
C ASP A 78 0.85 -1.48 -17.92
N LEU A 79 0.26 -1.35 -16.72
CA LEU A 79 0.92 -0.76 -15.56
C LEU A 79 2.17 -1.54 -15.15
N GLN A 80 2.30 -2.83 -15.52
CA GLN A 80 3.48 -3.64 -15.22
C GLN A 80 4.76 -3.03 -15.80
N HIS A 81 4.70 -2.33 -16.94
CA HIS A 81 5.86 -1.74 -17.59
C HIS A 81 6.57 -0.68 -16.74
N ALA A 82 5.90 -0.10 -15.74
CA ALA A 82 6.54 0.82 -14.81
C ALA A 82 7.62 0.13 -13.95
N GLU A 83 7.63 -1.21 -13.82
CA GLU A 83 8.73 -1.93 -13.15
C GLU A 83 10.00 -2.02 -13.99
N ASP A 84 9.86 -1.95 -15.32
CA ASP A 84 10.98 -2.04 -16.28
C ASP A 84 11.58 -0.66 -16.61
N ASP A 85 10.89 0.42 -16.25
CA ASP A 85 11.33 1.79 -16.52
C ASP A 85 12.57 2.14 -15.72
N LYS A 86 13.70 2.33 -16.41
CA LYS A 86 15.00 2.68 -15.84
C LYS A 86 15.33 4.13 -16.17
N ASN A 87 14.75 5.07 -15.42
CA ASN A 87 15.05 6.49 -15.57
C ASN A 87 15.60 7.13 -14.28
N PRO A 88 16.87 6.95 -13.92
CA PRO A 88 17.42 7.48 -12.67
C PRO A 88 17.33 9.02 -12.55
N GLU A 89 17.22 9.75 -13.66
CA GLU A 89 17.09 11.22 -13.65
C GLU A 89 15.78 11.67 -13.01
N ASP A 90 14.70 10.91 -13.19
CA ASP A 90 13.39 11.18 -12.57
C ASP A 90 13.32 10.73 -11.10
N PHE A 91 14.32 9.98 -10.62
CA PHE A 91 14.42 9.46 -9.26
C PHE A 91 15.75 9.86 -8.61
N PRO A 92 15.97 11.16 -8.30
CA PRO A 92 17.17 11.62 -7.61
C PRO A 92 17.37 10.98 -6.22
N GLU A 93 16.32 10.43 -5.63
CA GLU A 93 16.38 9.62 -4.40
C GLU A 93 17.07 8.27 -4.58
N TRP A 94 17.24 7.80 -5.82
CA TRP A 94 17.92 6.56 -6.14
C TRP A 94 19.42 6.68 -5.82
N HIS A 95 19.85 6.00 -4.77
CA HIS A 95 21.23 6.00 -4.26
C HIS A 95 22.05 4.74 -4.63
N GLY A 96 21.62 3.98 -5.64
CA GLY A 96 22.31 2.78 -6.16
C GLY A 96 21.70 1.44 -5.74
N GLY A 97 22.29 0.32 -6.19
CA GLY A 97 21.80 -1.05 -5.94
C GLY A 97 20.94 -1.61 -7.09
N SER A 98 20.09 -2.60 -6.79
CA SER A 98 19.16 -3.16 -7.81
C SER A 98 18.03 -2.17 -8.07
N TRP A 99 17.96 -1.63 -9.29
CA TRP A 99 16.81 -0.85 -9.75
C TRP A 99 15.52 -1.69 -9.67
N PRO A 100 14.36 -1.12 -9.29
CA PRO A 100 14.09 0.24 -8.78
C PRO A 100 14.09 0.34 -7.23
N GLY A 101 14.96 -0.41 -6.55
CA GLY A 101 14.78 -0.86 -5.16
C GLY A 101 14.41 0.19 -4.10
N ASN A 102 14.97 1.39 -4.17
CA ASN A 102 14.76 2.51 -3.24
C ASN A 102 13.93 3.66 -3.83
N CYS A 103 13.43 3.53 -5.06
CA CYS A 103 12.55 4.54 -5.65
C CYS A 103 11.14 4.41 -5.08
N ASN A 104 10.47 5.53 -4.81
CA ASN A 104 9.07 5.51 -4.38
C ASN A 104 8.19 4.84 -5.46
N ILE A 105 7.49 3.75 -5.09
CA ILE A 105 6.75 2.93 -6.05
C ILE A 105 5.65 3.75 -6.73
N ARG A 106 4.88 4.53 -5.97
CA ARG A 106 3.80 5.38 -6.52
C ARG A 106 4.34 6.37 -7.54
N LYS A 107 5.45 7.05 -7.21
CA LYS A 107 6.12 7.97 -8.13
C LYS A 107 6.58 7.26 -9.40
N ARG A 108 7.07 6.02 -9.29
CA ARG A 108 7.45 5.18 -10.44
C ARG A 108 6.31 4.98 -11.43
N TYR A 109 5.14 4.56 -10.95
CA TYR A 109 3.96 4.45 -11.81
C TYR A 109 3.49 5.82 -12.34
N ALA A 110 3.62 6.90 -11.58
CA ALA A 110 3.19 8.22 -12.04
C ALA A 110 4.05 8.70 -13.22
N VAL A 111 5.37 8.71 -13.03
CA VAL A 111 6.37 9.17 -14.01
C VAL A 111 6.28 8.36 -15.31
N HIS A 112 6.26 7.02 -15.23
CA HIS A 112 6.23 6.15 -16.41
C HIS A 112 5.07 6.46 -17.35
N PHE A 113 3.92 6.85 -16.79
CA PHE A 113 2.70 7.12 -17.53
C PHE A 113 2.42 8.61 -17.75
N GLY A 114 3.40 9.48 -17.50
CA GLY A 114 3.26 10.93 -17.68
C GLY A 114 2.19 11.56 -16.77
N VAL A 115 1.95 10.96 -15.61
CA VAL A 115 1.04 11.45 -14.58
C VAL A 115 1.81 12.32 -13.58
N GLU A 116 1.25 13.46 -13.21
CA GLU A 116 1.81 14.31 -12.16
C GLU A 116 1.83 13.56 -10.82
N TYR A 117 2.98 13.58 -10.14
CA TYR A 117 3.15 12.96 -8.83
C TYR A 117 2.86 13.95 -7.71
N ASP A 118 1.77 13.72 -6.97
CA ASP A 118 1.45 14.44 -5.75
C ASP A 118 1.68 13.53 -4.51
N PRO A 119 2.68 13.83 -3.66
CA PRO A 119 2.97 13.03 -2.49
C PRO A 119 1.84 13.00 -1.45
N GLU A 120 0.93 13.97 -1.46
CA GLU A 120 -0.17 14.15 -0.49
C GLU A 120 -1.53 13.71 -1.04
N ALA A 121 -1.60 13.28 -2.30
CA ALA A 121 -2.84 12.83 -2.91
C ALA A 121 -3.42 11.60 -2.20
N THR A 122 -4.74 11.61 -2.01
CA THR A 122 -5.53 10.43 -1.59
C THR A 122 -6.11 9.76 -2.84
N TRP A 123 -5.75 8.50 -3.08
CA TRP A 123 -6.19 7.77 -4.27
C TRP A 123 -7.05 6.55 -3.98
N LEU A 124 -7.09 6.07 -2.75
CA LEU A 124 -7.93 4.94 -2.35
C LEU A 124 -9.20 5.41 -1.64
N THR A 125 -10.20 4.54 -1.67
CA THR A 125 -11.44 4.61 -0.90
C THR A 125 -11.63 3.28 -0.17
N ALA A 126 -12.12 3.34 1.05
CA ALA A 126 -12.53 2.17 1.82
C ALA A 126 -13.71 2.55 2.72
N PRO A 127 -14.49 1.56 3.21
CA PRO A 127 -15.47 1.80 4.26
C PRO A 127 -14.82 2.40 5.52
N ARG A 128 -15.66 2.94 6.41
CA ARG A 128 -15.23 3.48 7.70
C ARG A 128 -16.20 3.05 8.79
N THR A 129 -16.26 1.74 9.01
CA THR A 129 -17.31 1.10 9.82
C THR A 129 -16.83 0.57 11.16
N LYS A 130 -15.51 0.57 11.41
CA LYS A 130 -14.91 -0.01 12.61
C LYS A 130 -14.76 1.03 13.71
N GLU A 131 -14.83 0.56 14.95
CA GLU A 131 -14.57 1.37 16.13
C GLU A 131 -13.15 1.15 16.67
N VAL A 132 -12.19 1.82 16.04
CA VAL A 132 -10.76 1.64 16.32
C VAL A 132 -10.08 3.00 16.37
N ASP A 133 -9.18 3.18 17.34
CA ASP A 133 -8.37 4.39 17.47
C ASP A 133 -7.05 4.24 16.70
N VAL A 134 -6.41 3.07 16.81
CA VAL A 134 -5.10 2.77 16.22
C VAL A 134 -5.15 1.47 15.44
N ALA A 135 -4.77 1.52 14.16
CA ALA A 135 -4.52 0.31 13.36
C ALA A 135 -3.03 0.01 13.34
N VAL A 136 -2.63 -1.18 13.77
CA VAL A 136 -1.22 -1.57 13.95
C VAL A 136 -0.85 -2.71 13.02
N HIS A 137 0.25 -2.60 12.27
CA HIS A 137 0.79 -3.69 11.46
C HIS A 137 2.30 -3.85 11.67
N MET A 138 2.72 -4.99 12.24
CA MET A 138 4.10 -5.21 12.72
C MET A 138 4.78 -6.48 12.16
N PRO A 139 4.88 -6.65 10.83
CA PRO A 139 5.56 -7.80 10.25
C PRO A 139 7.06 -7.76 10.61
N GLN A 140 7.54 -8.82 11.27
CA GLN A 140 8.90 -8.87 11.82
C GLN A 140 10.01 -8.77 10.75
N ARG A 141 9.74 -9.15 9.50
CA ARG A 141 10.75 -9.21 8.41
C ARG A 141 11.31 -7.84 8.00
N ARG A 142 10.62 -6.74 8.32
CA ARG A 142 10.99 -5.36 7.94
C ARG A 142 10.97 -4.40 9.12
N SER A 143 11.06 -4.96 10.33
CA SER A 143 11.08 -4.23 11.58
C SER A 143 12.54 -3.98 11.99
N VAL A 144 12.86 -2.76 12.41
CA VAL A 144 14.12 -2.46 13.11
C VAL A 144 13.98 -2.60 14.62
N ARG A 145 12.74 -2.60 15.15
CA ARG A 145 12.44 -2.96 16.53
C ARG A 145 12.33 -4.46 16.74
N SER A 146 12.70 -4.90 17.94
CA SER A 146 12.48 -6.29 18.35
C SER A 146 10.99 -6.54 18.65
N ARG A 147 10.57 -7.81 18.65
CA ARG A 147 9.24 -8.20 19.14
C ARG A 147 8.98 -7.67 20.56
N ALA A 148 9.98 -7.70 21.44
CA ALA A 148 9.84 -7.21 22.81
C ALA A 148 9.58 -5.70 22.86
N ASP A 149 10.17 -4.92 21.95
CA ASP A 149 9.92 -3.49 21.83
C ASP A 149 8.50 -3.21 21.36
N TRP A 150 8.03 -3.93 20.34
CA TRP A 150 6.63 -3.85 19.90
C TRP A 150 5.64 -4.20 21.02
N MET A 151 5.92 -5.23 21.82
CA MET A 151 5.08 -5.58 22.96
C MET A 151 5.04 -4.45 24.01
N LYS A 152 6.15 -3.77 24.28
CA LYS A 152 6.17 -2.60 25.18
C LYS A 152 5.35 -1.43 24.63
N ILE A 153 5.42 -1.18 23.32
CA ILE A 153 4.61 -0.15 22.67
C ILE A 153 3.12 -0.51 22.82
N LEU A 154 2.72 -1.73 22.46
CA LEU A 154 1.33 -2.19 22.60
C LEU A 154 0.84 -2.10 24.06
N ASP A 155 1.70 -2.43 25.02
CA ASP A 155 1.41 -2.31 26.45
C ASP A 155 1.09 -0.86 26.86
N GLY A 156 1.85 0.11 26.33
CA GLY A 156 1.60 1.53 26.54
C GLY A 156 0.31 2.03 25.88
N LEU A 157 -0.20 1.35 24.85
CA LEU A 157 -1.42 1.73 24.14
C LEU A 157 -2.71 1.10 24.70
N ARG A 158 -2.66 0.42 25.86
CA ARG A 158 -3.82 -0.29 26.46
C ARG A 158 -5.05 0.59 26.74
N GLY A 159 -4.88 1.91 26.84
CA GLY A 159 -5.97 2.86 27.01
C GLY A 159 -6.76 3.16 25.72
N LEU A 160 -6.30 2.67 24.57
CA LEU A 160 -6.87 2.93 23.25
C LEU A 160 -7.49 1.67 22.65
N ARG A 161 -8.42 1.83 21.69
CA ARG A 161 -8.92 0.70 20.88
C ARG A 161 -7.92 0.40 19.77
N VAL A 162 -7.08 -0.59 20.02
CA VAL A 162 -6.02 -1.02 19.09
C VAL A 162 -6.48 -2.23 18.28
N ALA A 163 -6.36 -2.17 16.96
CA ALA A 163 -6.52 -3.32 16.07
C ALA A 163 -5.17 -3.75 15.50
N ILE A 164 -4.75 -4.99 15.76
CA ILE A 164 -3.55 -5.58 15.18
C ILE A 164 -3.95 -6.26 13.87
N LEU A 165 -3.33 -5.84 12.77
CA LEU A 165 -3.57 -6.33 11.44
C LEU A 165 -2.60 -7.47 11.12
N GLY A 166 -3.05 -8.50 10.41
CA GLY A 166 -2.18 -9.56 9.87
C GLY A 166 -1.78 -10.66 10.85
N GLU A 167 -2.27 -10.68 12.09
CA GLU A 167 -2.29 -11.92 12.89
C GLU A 167 -3.41 -12.86 12.39
N GLU A 168 -3.14 -14.17 12.45
CA GLU A 168 -3.91 -15.27 11.85
C GLU A 168 -5.45 -15.05 11.79
N GLY A 169 -6.02 -15.14 10.58
CA GLY A 169 -7.47 -15.31 10.42
C GLY A 169 -8.24 -14.25 9.63
N LEU A 170 -7.61 -13.52 8.71
CA LEU A 170 -8.38 -12.69 7.77
C LEU A 170 -9.06 -13.60 6.73
N GLY A 171 -10.38 -13.69 6.82
CA GLY A 171 -11.24 -14.41 5.89
C GLY A 171 -11.16 -13.86 4.46
N VAL A 172 -11.97 -14.44 3.58
CA VAL A 172 -11.87 -14.36 2.11
C VAL A 172 -11.90 -12.94 1.49
N ASP A 173 -12.28 -11.90 2.25
CA ASP A 173 -12.25 -10.46 1.88
C ASP A 173 -11.17 -9.64 2.64
N SER A 174 -10.08 -10.29 3.03
CA SER A 174 -9.02 -9.81 3.93
C SER A 174 -8.53 -8.37 3.65
N LEU A 175 -8.41 -7.96 2.39
CA LEU A 175 -7.84 -6.66 2.06
C LEU A 175 -8.82 -5.51 2.24
N LEU A 176 -10.10 -5.68 1.87
CA LEU A 176 -11.12 -4.64 2.05
C LEU A 176 -11.40 -4.43 3.53
N GLU A 177 -11.48 -5.53 4.30
CA GLU A 177 -11.62 -5.43 5.75
C GLU A 177 -10.42 -4.75 6.40
N THR A 178 -9.20 -5.11 6.00
CA THR A 178 -7.98 -4.43 6.47
C THR A 178 -8.01 -2.94 6.14
N ALA A 179 -8.43 -2.58 4.93
CA ALA A 179 -8.57 -1.19 4.52
C ALA A 179 -9.63 -0.44 5.34
N ASP A 180 -10.74 -1.09 5.72
CA ASP A 180 -11.76 -0.50 6.59
C ASP A 180 -11.23 -0.24 8.01
N TYR A 181 -10.50 -1.19 8.61
CA TYR A 181 -9.83 -0.95 9.90
C TYR A 181 -8.86 0.23 9.86
N ILE A 182 -8.01 0.27 8.83
CA ILE A 182 -7.07 1.38 8.61
C ILE A 182 -7.83 2.69 8.40
N ASN A 183 -8.89 2.66 7.59
CA ASN A 183 -9.67 3.86 7.28
C ASN A 183 -10.53 4.35 8.46
N SER A 184 -10.88 3.45 9.37
CA SER A 184 -11.61 3.76 10.60
C SER A 184 -10.72 4.36 11.67
N ALA A 185 -9.47 3.90 11.77
CA ALA A 185 -8.48 4.38 12.73
C ALA A 185 -8.15 5.88 12.56
N LYS A 186 -7.75 6.51 13.68
CA LYS A 186 -7.25 7.90 13.71
C LYS A 186 -5.80 7.99 13.21
N VAL A 187 -5.03 6.94 13.49
CA VAL A 187 -3.62 6.81 13.11
C VAL A 187 -3.29 5.35 12.78
N PHE A 188 -2.45 5.16 11.77
CA PHE A 188 -1.81 3.88 11.47
C PHE A 188 -0.41 3.85 12.09
N LEU A 189 -0.06 2.75 12.75
CA LEU A 189 1.26 2.51 13.30
C LEU A 189 1.81 1.20 12.72
N GLY A 190 3.01 1.22 12.17
CA GLY A 190 3.56 -0.03 11.65
C GLY A 190 4.85 0.13 10.89
N VAL A 191 5.14 -0.84 10.03
CA VAL A 191 6.35 -0.85 9.19
C VAL A 191 6.00 -0.79 7.70
N VAL A 192 7.01 -0.55 6.85
CA VAL A 192 6.86 -0.59 5.38
C VAL A 192 6.30 -1.93 4.90
N SER A 193 5.05 -1.91 4.43
CA SER A 193 4.23 -3.10 4.12
C SER A 193 3.05 -2.74 3.21
N SER A 194 2.28 -3.74 2.76
CA SER A 194 1.01 -3.51 2.04
C SER A 194 -0.01 -2.74 2.89
N CYS A 195 -0.07 -2.96 4.21
CA CYS A 195 -0.92 -2.16 5.10
C CYS A 195 -0.47 -0.69 5.16
N ASN A 196 0.84 -0.42 5.12
CA ASN A 196 1.33 0.95 4.98
C ASN A 196 0.92 1.58 3.63
N ALA A 197 0.96 0.81 2.54
CA ALA A 197 0.50 1.29 1.22
C ALA A 197 -1.01 1.62 1.24
N LEU A 198 -1.84 0.81 1.90
CA LEU A 198 -3.26 1.14 2.13
C LEU A 198 -3.41 2.44 2.92
N ALA A 199 -2.69 2.56 4.04
CA ALA A 199 -2.77 3.75 4.89
C ALA A 199 -2.31 5.02 4.12
N GLU A 200 -1.28 4.91 3.28
CA GLU A 200 -0.82 6.01 2.41
C GLU A 200 -1.92 6.40 1.42
N GLY A 201 -2.48 5.41 0.72
CA GLY A 201 -3.48 5.65 -0.31
C GLY A 201 -4.81 6.18 0.22
N LEU A 202 -5.15 5.85 1.46
CA LEU A 202 -6.31 6.37 2.18
C LEU A 202 -6.06 7.76 2.81
N GLY A 203 -4.87 8.33 2.65
CA GLY A 203 -4.52 9.63 3.22
C GLY A 203 -4.52 9.62 4.75
N LYS A 204 -4.12 8.50 5.37
CA LYS A 204 -4.09 8.38 6.83
C LYS A 204 -2.82 8.98 7.43
N ARG A 205 -2.96 9.50 8.66
CA ARG A 205 -1.81 9.79 9.52
C ARG A 205 -1.11 8.46 9.83
N ARG A 206 0.20 8.41 9.60
CA ARG A 206 1.00 7.20 9.74
C ARG A 206 2.26 7.47 10.55
N LEU A 207 2.52 6.58 11.49
CA LEU A 207 3.78 6.44 12.21
C LEU A 207 4.45 5.17 11.68
N VAL A 208 5.53 5.33 10.91
CA VAL A 208 6.09 4.26 10.10
C VAL A 208 7.53 3.98 10.47
N GLU A 209 7.82 2.72 10.75
CA GLU A 209 9.16 2.21 10.84
C GLU A 209 9.64 1.73 9.46
N GLN A 210 10.86 2.13 9.09
CA GLN A 210 11.44 1.89 7.78
C GLN A 210 12.82 1.26 7.92
N ALA A 211 12.90 -0.06 7.77
CA ALA A 211 14.18 -0.75 7.72
C ALA A 211 15.01 -0.33 6.49
N ASP A 212 16.33 -0.50 6.59
CA ASP A 212 17.26 -0.24 5.48
C ASP A 212 16.84 -1.00 4.21
N GLY A 213 16.86 -0.31 3.07
CA GLY A 213 16.43 -0.87 1.78
C GLY A 213 14.92 -0.94 1.57
N CYS A 214 14.11 -0.35 2.46
CA CYS A 214 12.66 -0.21 2.32
C CYS A 214 12.24 1.23 1.96
N ASP A 215 13.04 1.92 1.15
CA ASP A 215 12.88 3.35 0.81
C ASP A 215 11.79 3.63 -0.22
N ASN A 216 11.09 2.59 -0.64
CA ASN A 216 10.17 2.61 -1.77
C ASN A 216 8.75 3.08 -1.43
N VAL A 217 8.57 3.72 -0.27
CA VAL A 217 7.29 4.29 0.21
C VAL A 217 7.48 5.70 0.76
N ASN A 218 6.40 6.47 0.90
CA ASN A 218 6.51 7.80 1.48
C ASN A 218 6.39 7.75 3.01
N ALA A 219 7.51 7.55 3.72
CA ALA A 219 7.53 7.51 5.18
C ALA A 219 7.59 8.90 5.86
N ARG A 220 7.63 9.97 5.07
CA ARG A 220 7.76 11.36 5.54
C ARG A 220 6.67 12.23 4.88
N GLY A 221 6.48 13.46 5.36
CA GLY A 221 5.51 14.40 4.80
C GLY A 221 4.40 14.75 5.78
N LYS A 222 3.31 15.34 5.30
CA LYS A 222 2.25 15.84 6.20
C LYS A 222 1.53 14.71 6.93
N MET A 223 1.38 13.57 6.25
CA MET A 223 0.62 12.43 6.74
C MET A 223 1.49 11.24 7.17
N GLY A 224 2.83 11.34 7.06
CA GLY A 224 3.76 10.27 7.41
C GLY A 224 4.91 10.76 8.27
N LEU A 225 5.19 10.05 9.37
CA LEU A 225 6.34 10.29 10.23
C LEU A 225 7.16 9.00 10.40
N SER A 226 8.47 9.09 10.18
CA SER A 226 9.39 8.00 10.48
C SER A 226 9.63 7.91 11.98
N ILE A 227 9.46 6.71 12.56
CA ILE A 227 9.64 6.46 14.00
C ILE A 227 10.94 5.73 14.36
N ASN A 228 11.86 5.56 13.40
CA ASN A 228 13.10 4.80 13.61
C ASN A 228 13.97 5.36 14.74
N GLY A 229 13.99 6.69 14.89
CA GLY A 229 14.81 7.38 15.89
C GLY A 229 14.16 7.56 17.26
N LEU A 230 12.89 7.14 17.43
CA LEU A 230 12.13 7.34 18.66
C LEU A 230 12.36 6.19 19.65
N SER A 231 12.30 6.46 20.94
CA SER A 231 12.14 5.43 21.97
C SER A 231 10.73 4.83 21.93
N ASN A 232 10.53 3.67 22.56
CA ASN A 232 9.21 3.04 22.64
C ASN A 232 8.18 3.96 23.33
N GLN A 233 8.61 4.74 24.32
CA GLN A 233 7.76 5.69 25.04
C GLN A 233 7.36 6.88 24.16
N GLU A 234 8.30 7.46 23.41
CA GLU A 234 8.00 8.54 22.47
C GLU A 234 7.04 8.09 21.35
N VAL A 235 7.13 6.82 20.91
CA VAL A 235 6.15 6.26 19.96
C VAL A 235 4.74 6.24 20.58
N VAL A 236 4.61 5.81 21.83
CA VAL A 236 3.31 5.78 22.54
C VAL A 236 2.73 7.19 22.66
N GLU A 237 3.53 8.16 23.14
CA GLU A 237 3.11 9.56 23.26
C GLU A 237 2.66 10.16 21.93
N MET A 238 3.34 9.79 20.84
CA MET A 238 2.98 10.25 19.51
C MET A 238 1.67 9.66 19.00
N VAL A 239 1.39 8.39 19.30
CA VAL A 239 0.10 7.76 18.99
C VAL A 239 -1.02 8.44 19.77
N GLU A 240 -0.83 8.69 21.06
CA GLU A 240 -1.81 9.37 21.92
C GLU A 240 -2.11 10.78 21.43
N ALA A 241 -1.08 11.56 21.10
CA ALA A 241 -1.22 12.90 20.52
C ALA A 241 -2.02 12.87 19.20
N CYS A 242 -1.76 11.87 18.34
CA CYS A 242 -2.52 11.69 17.10
C CYS A 242 -4.00 11.34 17.37
N CYS A 243 -4.29 10.62 18.46
CA CYS A 243 -5.64 10.18 18.82
C CYS A 243 -6.46 11.23 19.57
N ALA A 244 -5.81 12.24 20.17
CA ALA A 244 -6.46 13.34 20.89
C ALA A 244 -7.09 14.40 19.97
N ILE A 245 -6.72 14.40 18.67
CA ILE A 245 -7.21 15.30 17.61
C ILE A 245 -8.37 14.63 16.88
#